data_AF-A0AAD7VZB9-F1
#
_entry.id   AF-A0AAD7VZB9-F1
#
_cell.length_a   1.000
_cell.length_b   1.000
_cell.length_c   1.000
_cell.angle_alpha   90.00
_cell.angle_beta   90.00
_cell.angle_gamma   90.00
#
_symmetry.space_group_name_H-M   'P 1'
#
loop_
_entity.id
_entity.type
_entity.pdbx_description
1 polymer ?
#
loop_
_entity_poly.entity_id
_entity_poly.type
_entity_poly.pdbx_seq_one_letter_code
_entity_poly.pdbx_strand_id
1 'polypeptide(L)'
;MMMLHCLFLVFSSMVVISFQDGITSTTNAVHALEHSNVTLTCNYTDSNIRAGSLHWYRQYPRSSPEYLIHILGINTKGEKNGFTVIHEEKNNLVYLERSSAEVTDSALYYCALQPTVTGNPYTLYKNLTSPETP
;
A
#
# COMPACT_ATOMS: atom_id res chain seq x y z
N MET A 1 36.55 33.47 -26.97
CA MET A 1 35.12 33.55 -26.63
C MET A 1 34.28 32.52 -27.41
N MET A 2 34.67 31.23 -27.39
CA MET A 2 33.90 30.16 -28.09
C MET A 2 33.97 28.79 -27.39
N MET A 3 34.91 28.57 -26.46
CA MET A 3 35.04 27.28 -25.74
C MET A 3 34.23 27.20 -24.43
N LEU A 4 33.69 28.32 -23.94
CA LEU A 4 32.90 28.33 -22.70
C LEU A 4 31.41 28.04 -22.96
N HIS A 5 30.89 28.37 -24.14
CA HIS A 5 29.50 28.13 -24.51
C HIS A 5 29.18 26.65 -24.78
N CYS A 6 30.15 25.84 -25.21
CA CYS A 6 29.94 24.39 -25.40
C CYS A 6 29.74 23.62 -24.09
N LEU A 7 30.38 24.04 -22.98
CA LEU A 7 30.21 23.38 -21.68
C LEU A 7 28.82 23.61 -21.06
N PHE A 8 28.19 24.76 -21.33
CA PHE A 8 26.83 25.05 -20.85
C PHE A 8 25.74 24.32 -21.64
N LEU A 9 25.97 23.96 -22.91
CA LEU A 9 25.00 23.22 -23.72
C LEU A 9 24.95 21.71 -23.40
N VAL A 10 25.94 21.16 -22.70
CA VAL A 10 25.92 19.76 -22.22
C VAL A 10 25.15 19.58 -20.91
N PHE A 11 24.78 20.67 -20.24
CA PHE A 11 23.78 20.65 -19.16
C PHE A 11 22.33 20.58 -19.71
N SER A 12 22.17 20.29 -21.01
CA SER A 12 20.89 20.01 -21.65
C SER A 12 20.25 18.77 -21.02
N SER A 13 19.36 19.04 -20.06
CA SER A 13 18.19 18.26 -19.72
C SER A 13 18.42 16.76 -19.51
N MET A 14 19.11 16.42 -18.43
CA MET A 14 18.74 15.20 -17.69
C MET A 14 17.34 15.48 -17.13
N VAL A 15 16.30 15.30 -17.94
CA VAL A 15 14.94 15.14 -17.41
C VAL A 15 14.98 13.83 -16.67
N VAL A 16 15.24 13.90 -15.37
CA VAL A 16 15.03 12.77 -14.47
C VAL A 16 13.52 12.58 -14.43
N ILE A 17 13.02 11.68 -15.28
CA ILE A 17 11.66 11.15 -15.14
C ILE A 17 11.72 10.24 -13.92
N SER A 18 11.47 10.80 -12.74
CA SER A 18 11.18 9.99 -11.56
C SER A 18 9.81 9.34 -11.78
N PHE A 19 9.79 8.04 -12.07
CA PHE A 19 8.57 7.25 -11.91
C PHE A 19 8.31 7.19 -10.41
N GLN A 20 7.40 8.04 -9.93
CA GLN A 20 7.00 8.00 -8.53
C GLN A 20 5.98 6.88 -8.38
N ASP A 21 6.36 5.82 -7.67
CA ASP A 21 5.44 4.78 -7.23
C ASP A 21 4.37 5.44 -6.36
N GLY A 22 3.15 5.49 -6.88
CA GLY A 22 2.02 6.16 -6.26
C GLY A 22 1.05 5.12 -5.74
N ILE A 23 0.73 5.21 -4.45
CA ILE A 23 -0.42 4.56 -3.86
C ILE A 23 -1.42 5.65 -3.55
N THR A 24 -2.65 5.48 -4.01
CA THR A 24 -3.71 6.43 -3.71
C THR A 24 -4.96 5.69 -3.26
N SER A 25 -5.52 6.12 -2.13
CA SER A 25 -6.89 5.73 -1.78
C SER A 25 -7.84 6.36 -2.78
N THR A 26 -8.75 5.58 -3.35
CA THR A 26 -9.73 6.10 -4.32
C THR A 26 -10.81 6.96 -3.63
N THR A 27 -11.02 6.75 -2.33
CA THR A 27 -12.00 7.49 -1.52
C THR A 27 -11.37 8.03 -0.24
N ASN A 28 -11.80 9.23 0.17
CA ASN A 28 -11.32 9.86 1.40
C ASN A 28 -12.00 9.30 2.65
N ALA A 29 -13.28 8.95 2.54
CA ALA A 29 -14.07 8.38 3.62
C ALA A 29 -15.16 7.47 3.04
N VAL A 30 -15.48 6.40 3.76
CA VAL A 30 -16.59 5.50 3.46
C VAL A 30 -17.47 5.43 4.70
N HIS A 31 -18.76 5.70 4.53
CA HIS A 31 -19.75 5.60 5.59
C HIS A 31 -20.58 4.33 5.37
N ALA A 32 -20.75 3.55 6.43
CA ALA A 32 -21.42 2.26 6.37
C ALA A 32 -22.38 2.10 7.55
N LEU A 33 -23.43 1.32 7.35
CA LEU A 33 -24.31 0.88 8.41
C LEU A 33 -23.76 -0.42 9.02
N GLU A 34 -24.06 -0.67 10.28
CA GLU A 34 -23.72 -1.95 10.90
C GLU A 34 -24.37 -3.11 10.12
N HIS A 35 -23.65 -4.23 10.02
CA HIS A 35 -24.02 -5.43 9.26
C HIS A 35 -24.06 -5.23 7.74
N SER A 36 -23.64 -4.08 7.22
CA SER A 36 -23.51 -3.86 5.77
C SER A 36 -22.16 -4.33 5.23
N ASN A 37 -22.12 -4.63 3.93
CA ASN A 37 -20.87 -4.89 3.21
C ASN A 37 -20.13 -3.58 2.95
N VAL A 38 -18.84 -3.55 3.28
CA VAL A 38 -17.97 -2.39 3.07
C VAL A 38 -16.80 -2.81 2.20
N THR A 39 -16.49 -2.00 1.19
CA THR A 39 -15.31 -2.17 0.33
C THR A 39 -14.50 -0.89 0.35
N LEU A 40 -13.22 -1.01 0.71
CA LEU A 40 -12.23 0.04 0.59
C LEU A 40 -11.37 -0.24 -0.66
N THR A 41 -11.07 0.81 -1.40
CA THR A 41 -10.37 0.70 -2.69
C THR A 41 -9.07 1.48 -2.67
N CYS A 42 -8.00 0.81 -3.07
CA CYS A 42 -6.68 1.38 -3.22
C CYS A 42 -6.19 1.23 -4.65
N ASN A 43 -5.71 2.31 -5.25
CA ASN A 43 -5.12 2.33 -6.59
C ASN A 43 -3.60 2.42 -6.50
N TYR A 44 -2.91 1.73 -7.42
CA TYR A 44 -1.47 1.83 -7.58
C TYR A 44 -1.06 2.21 -9.01
N THR A 45 0.06 2.92 -9.16
CA THR A 45 0.51 3.43 -10.46
C THR A 45 1.68 2.68 -11.09
N ASP A 46 2.43 1.87 -10.32
CA ASP A 46 3.65 1.22 -10.82
C ASP A 46 3.45 -0.19 -11.40
N SER A 47 4.19 -0.43 -12.48
CA SER A 47 4.34 -1.68 -13.20
C SER A 47 5.12 -2.77 -12.46
N ASN A 48 6.03 -2.45 -11.53
CA ASN A 48 6.75 -3.46 -10.75
C ASN A 48 5.88 -4.09 -9.64
N ILE A 49 4.78 -3.43 -9.29
CA ILE A 49 3.78 -3.89 -8.30
C ILE A 49 3.06 -5.15 -8.77
N ARG A 50 3.08 -5.44 -10.08
CA ARG A 50 2.57 -6.71 -10.64
C ARG A 50 3.21 -7.96 -10.00
N ALA A 51 4.40 -7.82 -9.41
CA ALA A 51 5.10 -8.87 -8.66
C ALA A 51 5.28 -8.54 -7.15
N GLY A 52 4.77 -7.40 -6.69
CA GLY A 52 4.98 -6.87 -5.33
C GLY A 52 3.92 -7.32 -4.31
N SER A 53 4.24 -7.14 -3.03
CA SER A 53 3.30 -7.40 -1.93
C SER A 53 2.55 -6.13 -1.54
N LEU A 54 1.22 -6.21 -1.54
CA LEU A 54 0.32 -5.14 -1.12
C LEU A 54 -0.23 -5.43 0.26
N HIS A 55 -0.13 -4.45 1.15
CA HIS A 55 -0.45 -4.59 2.57
C HIS A 55 -1.58 -3.64 2.96
N TRP A 56 -2.44 -4.10 3.86
CA TRP A 56 -3.46 -3.30 4.50
C TRP A 56 -3.20 -3.19 5.99
N TYR A 57 -3.36 -1.97 6.50
CA TYR A 57 -3.25 -1.62 7.91
C TYR A 57 -4.51 -0.91 8.37
N ARG A 58 -4.82 -1.02 9.66
CA ARG A 58 -5.90 -0.30 10.34
C ARG A 58 -5.32 0.53 11.47
N GLN A 59 -5.78 1.76 11.62
CA GLN A 59 -5.36 2.64 12.69
C GLN A 59 -6.58 3.22 13.39
N TYR A 60 -6.72 2.87 14.67
CA TYR A 60 -7.66 3.55 15.55
C TYR A 60 -7.17 4.95 15.92
N PRO A 61 -8.07 5.89 16.27
CA PRO A 61 -7.67 7.22 16.71
C PRO A 61 -6.57 7.17 17.78
N ARG A 62 -5.50 7.95 17.57
CA ARG A 62 -4.34 8.06 18.47
C ARG A 62 -3.56 6.76 18.72
N SER A 63 -3.76 5.74 17.89
CA SER A 63 -3.04 4.46 17.97
C SER A 63 -2.04 4.32 16.83
N SER A 64 -1.10 3.37 16.92
CA SER A 64 -0.24 3.01 15.78
C SER A 64 -1.02 2.19 14.74
N PRO A 65 -0.64 2.22 13.46
CA PRO A 65 -1.20 1.30 12.46
C PRO A 65 -0.95 -0.16 12.83
N GLU A 66 -2.01 -0.95 12.81
CA GLU A 66 -2.04 -2.40 13.02
C GLU A 66 -2.08 -3.11 11.67
N TYR A 67 -1.27 -4.15 11.50
CA TYR A 67 -1.30 -4.96 10.28
C TYR A 67 -2.57 -5.81 10.21
N LEU A 68 -3.30 -5.72 9.10
CA LEU A 68 -4.48 -6.54 8.83
C LEU A 68 -4.10 -7.78 8.00
N ILE A 69 -3.79 -7.54 6.74
CA ILE A 69 -3.66 -8.57 5.70
C ILE A 69 -2.76 -8.06 4.57
N HIS A 70 -2.09 -8.98 3.87
CA HIS A 70 -1.38 -8.68 2.64
C HIS A 70 -1.83 -9.64 1.54
N ILE A 71 -1.57 -9.26 0.30
CA ILE A 71 -1.81 -10.07 -0.87
C ILE A 71 -0.56 -10.10 -1.75
N LEU A 72 -0.28 -11.27 -2.31
CA LEU A 72 0.82 -11.54 -3.24
C LEU A 72 0.24 -11.95 -4.60
N GLY A 73 0.94 -11.55 -5.66
CA GLY A 73 0.53 -11.85 -7.03
C GLY A 73 -0.72 -11.10 -7.48
N ILE A 74 -1.03 -11.21 -8.76
CA ILE A 74 -2.14 -10.53 -9.44
C ILE A 74 -3.37 -11.44 -9.54
N ASN A 75 -4.57 -10.86 -9.52
CA ASN A 75 -5.84 -11.58 -9.65
C ASN A 75 -6.03 -12.67 -8.57
N THR A 76 -5.46 -12.41 -7.39
CA THR A 76 -5.55 -13.28 -6.21
C THR A 76 -6.58 -12.75 -5.23
N LYS A 77 -6.99 -13.62 -4.30
CA LYS A 77 -7.89 -13.30 -3.18
C LYS A 77 -7.31 -13.89 -1.91
N GLY A 78 -7.36 -13.14 -0.82
CA GLY A 78 -6.98 -13.59 0.51
C GLY A 78 -8.05 -13.25 1.54
N GLU A 79 -8.09 -13.98 2.65
CA GLU A 79 -9.01 -13.71 3.74
C GLU A 79 -8.32 -13.90 5.09
N LYS A 80 -8.56 -12.98 6.03
CA LYS A 80 -8.05 -13.06 7.40
C LYS A 80 -8.92 -12.22 8.33
N ASN A 81 -9.31 -12.80 9.47
CA ASN A 81 -10.08 -12.12 10.53
C ASN A 81 -11.35 -11.41 10.01
N GLY A 82 -12.07 -12.04 9.07
CA GLY A 82 -13.28 -11.47 8.47
C GLY A 82 -13.05 -10.36 7.45
N PHE A 83 -11.79 -10.02 7.15
CA PHE A 83 -11.42 -9.16 6.05
C PHE A 83 -11.03 -9.98 4.83
N THR A 84 -11.55 -9.61 3.67
CA THR A 84 -11.19 -10.15 2.37
C THR A 84 -10.33 -9.14 1.62
N VAL A 85 -9.23 -9.56 1.00
CA VAL A 85 -8.40 -8.73 0.12
C VAL A 85 -8.44 -9.29 -1.30
N ILE A 86 -8.60 -8.42 -2.30
CA ILE A 86 -8.66 -8.80 -3.72
C ILE A 86 -7.73 -7.88 -4.49
N HIS A 87 -6.85 -8.47 -5.31
CA HIS A 87 -5.95 -7.72 -6.18
C HIS A 87 -6.42 -7.83 -7.63
N GLU A 88 -6.89 -6.72 -8.21
CA GLU A 88 -7.33 -6.60 -9.60
C GLU A 88 -6.27 -5.89 -10.44
N GLU A 89 -5.60 -6.65 -11.31
CA GLU A 89 -4.52 -6.08 -12.14
C GLU A 89 -5.04 -5.10 -13.20
N LYS A 90 -6.21 -5.39 -13.79
CA LYS A 90 -6.70 -4.67 -14.99
C LYS A 90 -6.77 -3.15 -14.79
N ASN A 91 -7.19 -2.71 -13.61
CA ASN A 91 -7.36 -1.31 -13.26
C ASN A 91 -6.33 -0.84 -12.21
N ASN A 92 -5.35 -1.69 -11.87
CA ASN A 92 -4.43 -1.50 -10.77
C ASN A 92 -5.13 -1.20 -9.44
N LEU A 93 -6.12 -2.02 -9.08
CA LEU A 93 -6.94 -1.84 -7.90
C LEU A 93 -6.73 -2.96 -6.90
N VAL A 94 -6.77 -2.59 -5.63
CA VAL A 94 -6.73 -3.52 -4.50
C VAL A 94 -7.90 -3.18 -3.60
N TYR A 95 -8.70 -4.19 -3.32
CA TYR A 95 -9.90 -4.05 -2.51
C TYR A 95 -9.66 -4.68 -1.14
N LEU A 96 -10.12 -4.02 -0.08
CA LEU A 96 -10.31 -4.60 1.24
C LEU A 96 -11.80 -4.61 1.56
N GLU A 97 -12.37 -5.79 1.72
CA GLU A 97 -13.79 -6.01 1.95
C GLU A 97 -14.04 -6.51 3.37
N ARG A 98 -15.13 -6.00 3.97
CA ARG A 98 -15.70 -6.47 5.22
C ARG A 98 -17.18 -6.78 4.96
N SER A 99 -17.55 -8.07 5.01
CA SER A 99 -18.91 -8.53 4.68
C SER A 99 -19.96 -8.29 5.77
N SER A 100 -19.54 -7.87 6.96
CA SER A 100 -20.46 -7.44 8.02
C SER A 100 -19.73 -6.42 8.86
N ALA A 101 -19.95 -5.15 8.54
CA ALA A 101 -19.34 -4.04 9.27
C ALA A 101 -19.85 -3.98 10.70
N GLU A 102 -18.93 -3.86 11.65
CA GLU A 102 -19.23 -3.61 13.05
C GLU A 102 -18.78 -2.20 13.43
N VAL A 103 -19.33 -1.63 14.50
CA VAL A 103 -18.88 -0.31 15.00
C VAL A 103 -17.37 -0.31 15.28
N THR A 104 -16.82 -1.43 15.74
CA THR A 104 -15.39 -1.68 15.98
C THR A 104 -14.53 -1.64 14.72
N ASP A 105 -15.11 -1.71 13.52
CA ASP A 105 -14.39 -1.55 12.26
C ASP A 105 -14.18 -0.08 11.88
N SER A 106 -14.78 0.85 12.62
CA SER A 106 -14.62 2.30 12.37
C SER A 106 -13.19 2.75 12.73
N ALA A 107 -12.38 2.98 11.71
CA ALA A 107 -10.97 3.34 11.84
C ALA A 107 -10.45 3.99 10.55
N LEU A 108 -9.20 4.43 10.57
CA LEU A 108 -8.46 4.81 9.37
C LEU A 108 -7.81 3.56 8.77
N TYR A 109 -7.88 3.40 7.46
CA TYR A 109 -7.31 2.25 6.75
C TYR A 109 -6.26 2.72 5.77
N TYR A 110 -5.11 2.07 5.80
CA TYR A 110 -3.98 2.37 4.93
C TYR A 110 -3.68 1.17 4.05
N CYS A 111 -3.56 1.42 2.75
CA CYS A 111 -2.87 0.50 1.86
C CYS A 111 -1.42 0.94 1.68
N ALA A 112 -0.52 -0.04 1.64
CA ALA A 112 0.90 0.19 1.47
C ALA A 112 1.49 -0.85 0.50
N LEU A 113 2.45 -0.40 -0.28
CA LEU A 113 3.31 -1.28 -1.07
C LEU A 113 4.42 -1.81 -0.16
N GLN A 114 5.03 -2.90 -0.60
CA GLN A 114 6.17 -3.49 0.08
C GLN A 114 7.15 -2.39 0.56
N PRO A 115 7.54 -2.39 1.84
CA PRO A 115 8.25 -1.26 2.41
C PRO A 115 9.58 -1.02 1.70
N THR A 116 9.75 0.18 1.14
CA THR A 116 11.02 0.73 0.66
C THR A 116 11.85 1.27 1.83
N VAL A 117 12.00 0.48 2.91
CA VAL A 117 12.98 0.87 3.94
C VAL A 117 14.35 0.72 3.30
N THR A 118 15.02 1.85 3.03
CA THR A 118 16.44 1.89 2.62
C THR A 118 17.38 1.61 3.81
N GLY A 119 16.82 1.33 4.99
CA GLY A 119 17.52 0.89 6.20
C GLY A 119 17.50 -0.63 6.37
N ASN A 120 18.53 -1.16 7.02
CA ASN A 120 18.83 -2.59 7.17
C ASN A 120 17.58 -3.47 7.48
N PRO A 121 17.08 -4.27 6.52
CA PRO A 121 15.82 -5.05 6.67
C PRO A 121 15.92 -6.17 7.71
N TYR A 122 17.13 -6.56 8.12
CA TYR A 122 17.37 -7.63 9.09
C TYR A 122 16.81 -7.34 10.49
N THR A 123 16.66 -6.06 10.88
CA THR A 123 16.14 -5.71 12.21
C THR A 123 14.61 -5.76 12.28
N LEU A 124 13.92 -5.60 11.14
CA LEU A 124 12.45 -5.53 11.08
C LEU A 124 11.81 -6.93 11.04
N TYR A 125 12.46 -7.89 10.38
CA TYR A 125 12.01 -9.28 10.32
C TYR A 125 12.00 -9.99 11.68
N LYS A 126 12.91 -9.61 12.59
CA LYS A 126 12.99 -10.21 13.93
C LYS A 126 11.79 -9.90 14.83
N ASN A 127 11.18 -8.72 14.65
CA ASN A 127 10.02 -8.32 15.45
C ASN A 127 8.70 -8.96 14.97
N LEU A 128 8.68 -9.54 13.76
CA LEU A 128 7.50 -10.21 13.20
C LEU A 128 7.50 -11.73 13.46
N THR A 129 8.59 -12.30 13.99
CA THR A 129 8.79 -13.75 14.11
C THR A 129 8.89 -14.29 15.53
N SER A 130 8.65 -13.50 16.58
CA SER A 130 8.55 -14.06 17.94
C SER A 130 7.10 -14.22 18.40
N PRO A 131 6.56 -15.44 18.52
CA PRO A 131 5.72 -15.76 19.66
C PRO A 131 6.63 -15.85 20.88
N GLU A 132 6.50 -14.92 21.83
CA GLU A 132 6.98 -15.16 23.19
C GLU A 132 6.21 -16.37 23.73
N THR A 133 6.92 -17.48 23.89
CA THR A 133 6.45 -18.61 24.69
C THR A 133 7.15 -18.52 26.05
N PRO A 134 6.44 -18.77 27.17
CA PRO A 134 6.99 -18.64 28.52
C PRO A 134 8.20 -19.52 28.79
#